data_AF-A0A1I7DSK3-F1
#
_entry.id   AF-A0A1I7DSK3-F1
#
_cell.length_a   1.000
_cell.length_b   1.000
_cell.length_c   1.000
_cell.angle_alpha   90.00
_cell.angle_beta   90.00
_cell.angle_gamma   90.00
#
_symmetry.space_group_name_H-M   'P 1'
#
loop_
_entity.id
_entity.type
_entity.pdbx_description
1 polymer ?
#
loop_
_entity_poly.entity_id
_entity_poly.type
_entity_poly.pdbx_seq_one_letter_code
_entity_poly.pdbx_strand_id
1 'polypeptide(L)' 'MGHVFTTRRTDTLDYMQSMLGQLRTMAESERCDMLAYLIEMAYVETSDIIRGERPSRVQQDKRHRAT' A
#
# COMPACT_ATOMS: atom_id res chain seq x y z
N MET A 1 -1.93 4.56 26.05
CA MET A 1 -1.26 3.47 25.30
C MET A 1 -1.67 3.49 23.81
N GLY A 2 -1.39 4.56 23.08
CA GLY A 2 -1.74 4.68 21.64
C GLY A 2 -0.53 4.66 20.70
N HIS A 3 0.63 5.08 21.19
CA HIS A 3 1.86 5.28 20.40
C HIS A 3 2.49 3.98 19.86
N VAL A 4 2.35 2.86 20.59
CA VAL A 4 2.93 1.57 20.20
C VAL A 4 2.21 0.96 19.00
N PHE A 5 0.89 1.17 18.90
CA PHE A 5 0.08 0.65 17.79
C PHE A 5 0.35 1.38 16.48
N THR A 6 0.59 2.69 16.54
CA THR A 6 0.96 3.49 15.35
C THR A 6 2.36 3.12 14.86
N THR A 7 3.34 2.97 15.75
CA THR A 7 4.70 2.53 15.38
C THR A 7 4.70 1.17 14.70
N ARG A 8 4.05 0.15 15.27
CA ARG A 8 3.97 -1.18 14.64
C ARG A 8 3.32 -1.14 13.26
N ARG A 9 2.33 -0.27 13.08
CA ARG A 9 1.64 -0.11 11.81
C ARG A 9 2.56 0.51 10.76
N THR A 10 3.30 1.55 11.13
CA THR A 10 4.32 2.17 10.26
C THR A 10 5.42 1.17 9.91
N ASP A 11 5.94 0.43 10.90
CA ASP A 11 6.96 -0.62 10.67
C ASP A 11 6.47 -1.68 9.68
N THR A 12 5.20 -2.07 9.78
CA THR A 12 4.58 -3.04 8.85
C THR A 12 4.49 -2.47 7.43
N LEU A 13 4.10 -1.19 7.28
CA LEU A 13 3.98 -0.55 5.97
C LEU A 13 5.36 -0.32 5.33
N ASP A 14 6.37 0.08 6.10
CA ASP A 14 7.75 0.23 5.63
C ASP A 14 8.32 -1.12 5.16
N TYR A 15 8.01 -2.20 5.88
CA TYR A 15 8.34 -3.56 5.46
C TYR A 15 7.61 -3.95 4.16
N MET A 16 6.31 -3.65 4.04
CA MET A 16 5.54 -3.89 2.82
C MET A 16 6.10 -3.12 1.63
N GLN A 17 6.45 -1.85 1.80
CA GLN A 17 7.07 -1.02 0.76
C GLN A 17 8.40 -1.62 0.29
N SER A 18 9.22 -2.12 1.22
CA SER A 18 10.48 -2.79 0.90
C SER A 18 10.28 -4.08 0.10
N MET A 19 9.30 -4.92 0.47
CA MET A 19 8.96 -6.14 -0.28
C MET A 19 8.43 -5.83 -1.68
N LEU A 20 7.57 -4.81 -1.82
CA LEU A 20 7.04 -4.39 -3.12
C LEU A 20 8.15 -3.94 -4.07
N GLY A 21 9.17 -3.23 -3.56
CA GLY A 21 10.36 -2.88 -4.34
C GLY A 21 11.09 -4.12 -4.88
N GLN A 22 11.31 -5.13 -4.04
CA GLN A 22 11.97 -6.38 -4.46
C GLN A 22 11.13 -7.15 -5.50
N LEU A 23 9.83 -7.29 -5.27
CA LEU A 23 8.92 -7.97 -6.20
C LEU A 23 8.84 -7.28 -7.56
N ARG A 24 8.89 -5.94 -7.59
CA ARG A 24 8.94 -5.19 -8.85
C ARG A 24 10.19 -5.55 -9.64
N THR A 25 11.36 -5.54 -9.00
CA THR A 25 12.62 -5.90 -9.67
C THR A 25 12.57 -7.33 -10.24
N MET A 26 11.96 -8.27 -9.52
CA MET A 26 11.75 -9.64 -10.01
C MET A 26 10.77 -9.69 -11.20
N ALA A 27 9.68 -8.93 -11.16
CA ALA A 27 8.73 -8.87 -12.27
C ALA A 27 9.34 -8.22 -13.53
N GLU A 28 10.17 -7.19 -13.36
CA GLU A 28 10.94 -6.55 -14.44
C GLU A 28 11.98 -7.49 -15.04
N SER A 29 12.68 -8.29 -14.23
CA SER A 29 13.66 -9.26 -14.74
C SER A 29 13.01 -10.36 -15.60
N GLU A 30 11.78 -10.75 -15.25
CA GLU A 30 10.96 -11.72 -16.00
C GLU A 30 10.15 -11.09 -17.15
N ARG A 31 10.32 -9.79 -17.44
CA ARG A 31 9.59 -9.04 -18.48
C ARG A 31 8.07 -9.10 -18.35
N CYS A 32 7.57 -9.19 -17.13
CA CYS A 32 6.15 -9.23 -16.84
C CYS A 32 5.63 -7.80 -16.61
N ASP A 33 5.50 -7.02 -17.69
CA ASP A 33 5.22 -5.58 -17.64
C ASP A 33 3.94 -5.22 -16.86
N MET A 34 2.85 -5.97 -17.11
CA MET A 34 1.58 -5.74 -16.40
C MET A 34 1.70 -6.05 -14.90
N LEU A 35 2.49 -7.06 -14.53
CA LEU A 35 2.73 -7.41 -13.13
C LEU A 35 3.60 -6.35 -12.43
N ALA A 36 4.67 -5.92 -13.08
CA ALA A 36 5.54 -4.84 -12.59
C ALA A 36 4.75 -3.55 -12.36
N TYR A 37 3.85 -3.20 -13.30
CA TYR A 37 2.95 -2.06 -13.16
C TYR A 37 2.04 -2.18 -11.93
N LEU A 38 1.38 -3.33 -11.72
CA LEU A 38 0.49 -3.52 -10.56
C LEU A 38 1.24 -3.43 -9.23
N ILE A 39 2.47 -3.98 -9.18
CA ILE A 39 3.34 -3.90 -8.00
C ILE A 39 3.78 -2.45 -7.76
N GLU A 40 4.14 -1.71 -8.81
CA GLU A 40 4.49 -0.29 -8.71
C GLU A 40 3.32 0.55 -8.18
N MET A 41 2.10 0.30 -8.68
CA MET A 41 0.91 0.98 -8.17
C MET A 41 0.65 0.66 -6.69
N ALA A 42 0.88 -0.59 -6.26
CA ALA A 42 0.80 -0.96 -4.84
C ALA A 42 1.88 -0.28 -3.98
N TYR A 43 3.10 -0.12 -4.52
CA TYR A 43 4.20 0.60 -3.86
C TYR A 43 3.85 2.07 -3.64
N VAL A 44 3.29 2.73 -4.65
CA VAL A 44 2.84 4.12 -4.57
C VAL A 44 1.74 4.26 -3.52
N GLU A 45 0.71 3.41 -3.55
CA GLU A 45 -0.39 3.45 -2.56
C GLU A 45 0.14 3.24 -1.12
N THR A 46 1.10 2.32 -0.92
CA THR A 46 1.71 2.11 0.40
C THR A 46 2.45 3.38 0.87
N SER A 47 3.16 4.05 -0.03
CA SER A 47 3.87 5.30 0.25
C SER A 47 2.89 6.43 0.63
N ASP A 48 1.78 6.54 -0.08
CA ASP A 48 0.72 7.52 0.20
C ASP A 48 0.08 7.27 1.58
N ILE A 49 -0.13 6.00 1.95
CA ILE A 49 -0.66 5.62 3.27
C ILE A 49 0.35 5.98 4.38
N ILE A 50 1.65 5.73 4.18
CA ILE A 50 2.71 6.07 5.16
C ILE A 50 2.78 7.59 5.38
N ARG A 51 2.69 8.38 4.29
CA ARG A 51 2.66 9.85 4.35
C ARG A 51 1.37 10.41 4.97
N GLY A 52 0.36 9.57 5.17
CA GLY A 52 -0.97 9.99 5.64
C GLY A 52 -1.78 10.73 4.58
N GLU A 53 -1.39 10.65 3.30
CA GLU A 53 -2.07 11.29 2.17
C GLU A 53 -3.36 10.56 1.77
N ARG A 54 -3.48 9.27 2.13
CA ARG A 54 -4.68 8.45 1.90
C ARG A 54 -5.12 7.70 3.17
N PRO A 55 -6.42 7.67 3.49
CA PRO A 55 -6.92 6.79 4.53
C PRO A 55 -6.69 5.33 4.12
N SER A 56 -5.98 4.57 4.95
CA SER A 56 -5.72 3.12 4.76
C SER A 56 -6.96 2.23 4.55
N ARG A 57 -8.15 2.75 4.82
CA ARG A 57 -9.42 2.15 4.41
C ARG A 57 -9.86 2.90 3.17
N VAL A 58 -9.95 2.18 2.05
CA VAL A 58 -10.84 2.58 0.94
C VAL A 58 -12.16 2.94 1.60
N GLN A 59 -12.51 4.22 1.52
CA GLN A 59 -13.69 4.78 2.15
C GLN A 59 -14.84 3.86 1.76
N GLN A 60 -15.37 3.10 2.72
CA GLN A 60 -16.64 2.41 2.53
C GLN A 60 -17.65 3.52 2.36
N ASP A 61 -17.80 3.96 1.11
CA ASP A 61 -18.82 4.89 0.71
C ASP A 61 -20.12 4.29 1.24
N LYS A 62 -20.72 5.02 2.17
CA LYS A 62 -21.95 4.62 2.82
C LYS A 62 -22.95 4.33 1.71
N ARG A 63 -23.13 3.05 1.38
CA ARG A 63 -24.35 2.50 0.77
C ARG A 63 -25.49 2.60 1.79
N HIS A 64 -25.75 3.82 2.22
CA HIS A 64 -26.85 4.23 3.07
C HIS A 64 -27.37 5.55 2.51
N ARG A 65 -27.80 5.54 1.24
CA ARG A 65 -28.73 6.55 0.73
C ARG A 65 -29.44 6.10 -0.54
N ALA A 66 -30.60 5.46 -0.34
CA ALA A 66 -31.84 5.54 -1.12
C ALA A 66 -32.69 4.35 -0.67
N THR A 67 -33.49 4.56 0.39
CA THR A 67 -34.97 4.63 0.36
C THR A 67 -35.63 3.28 0.18
#